data_AF-A0AB39XQ27-F1
#
_entry.id   AF-A0AB39XQ27-F1
#
_cell.length_a   1.000
_cell.length_b   1.000
_cell.length_c   1.000
_cell.angle_alpha   90.00
_cell.angle_beta   90.00
_cell.angle_gamma   90.00
#
_symmetry.space_group_name_H-M   'P 1'
#
loop_
_entity.id
_entity.type
_entity.pdbx_description
1 polymer ?
#
loop_
_entity_poly.entity_id
_entity_poly.type
_entity_poly.pdbx_seq_one_letter_code
_entity_poly.pdbx_strand_id
1 'polypeptide(L)'
;MSGLCDTSAVELRRLLAARAISPVELLDACLSRISTINPAVNAVVTLDEPGARAAAKAAEAAILRGEDRGALHGLPVLIKDTQDTAGLRTTYGSPLLRDNVPAADQGSVARLRAAGAIIFGKTNTPEWAAGGNTRNPVFGATGNPFDPMRSAAGSSGGSAVALACGMAPLASGSDTGGSLRNPAGFSGIVGMRPSYGVVASEKRAFGWSNLSTDGPMARNVGDTALMLSVMASDDARDPLAYTLPGEPVRGRGERWAAPRPADLRKLRLAFTEDFGFAPTEQAIRRVFRDRVTRLAPLFAECREATPDCSGADHAFAVLRADLFLAMHGKNYKERPEMLGPNVRANVEEGLSYTLEDHARAATTQTRIYRAYQSFFENHDVLVSPTITLSPRPWSEVYPAEIDGVPTKSYFHWLALAYAVTLAGHPAISIPLGRDEAGLPFGLQIVGPRGGDAVVLAIAASLEAAFADDAQLCRPVPDLARLAVAPPLSAAPGFLIWE
;
A
#
# COMPACT_ATOMS: atom_id res chain seq x y z
N MET A 1 0.80 -7.13 28.76
CA MET A 1 2.13 -7.08 28.10
C MET A 1 1.91 -7.35 26.63
N SER A 2 2.32 -6.45 25.75
CA SER A 2 2.20 -6.64 24.28
C SER A 2 3.04 -7.84 23.85
N GLY A 3 2.51 -8.72 23.01
CA GLY A 3 3.26 -9.85 22.48
C GLY A 3 4.28 -9.40 21.42
N LEU A 4 5.22 -10.29 21.03
CA LEU A 4 6.21 -10.01 19.98
C LEU A 4 5.55 -9.49 18.68
N CYS A 5 4.41 -10.07 18.32
CA CYS A 5 3.61 -9.69 17.15
C CYS A 5 3.13 -8.22 17.14
N ASP A 6 2.99 -7.62 18.32
CA ASP A 6 2.45 -6.26 18.47
C ASP A 6 3.58 -5.21 18.60
N THR A 7 4.83 -5.66 18.74
CA THR A 7 6.04 -4.82 18.81
C THR A 7 6.38 -4.25 17.42
N SER A 8 6.95 -3.04 17.35
CA SER A 8 7.36 -2.43 16.08
C SER A 8 8.55 -3.17 15.46
N ALA A 9 8.69 -3.16 14.14
CA ALA A 9 9.82 -3.75 13.44
C ALA A 9 11.17 -3.12 13.86
N VAL A 10 11.19 -1.80 14.07
CA VAL A 10 12.36 -1.07 14.59
C VAL A 10 12.77 -1.59 15.97
N GLU A 11 11.82 -1.80 16.88
CA GLU A 11 12.12 -2.31 18.22
C GLU A 11 12.48 -3.80 18.19
N LEU A 12 11.79 -4.61 17.38
CA LEU A 12 12.14 -6.02 17.17
C LEU A 12 13.57 -6.17 16.66
N ARG A 13 13.99 -5.32 15.70
CA ARG A 13 15.38 -5.27 15.22
C ARG A 13 16.35 -4.99 16.37
N ARG A 14 16.04 -4.05 17.26
CA ARG A 14 16.87 -3.72 18.43
C ARG A 14 16.96 -4.90 19.39
N LEU A 15 15.85 -5.56 19.68
CA LEU A 15 15.79 -6.72 20.57
C LEU A 15 16.56 -7.93 20.01
N LEU A 16 16.45 -8.19 18.70
CA LEU A 16 17.22 -9.22 18.00
C LEU A 16 18.73 -8.95 18.07
N ALA A 17 19.15 -7.71 17.76
CA ALA A 17 20.56 -7.31 17.84
C ALA A 17 21.11 -7.41 19.27
N ALA A 18 20.29 -7.09 20.27
CA ALA A 18 20.61 -7.22 21.69
C ALA A 18 20.53 -8.67 22.21
N ARG A 19 20.13 -9.64 21.38
CA ARG A 19 19.91 -11.05 21.75
C ARG A 19 18.86 -11.22 22.87
N ALA A 20 17.94 -10.28 22.98
CA ALA A 20 16.85 -10.31 23.96
C ALA A 20 15.70 -11.21 23.53
N ILE A 21 15.58 -11.45 22.21
CA ILE A 21 14.67 -12.39 21.57
C ILE A 21 15.42 -13.07 20.42
N SER A 22 14.92 -14.18 19.92
CA SER A 22 15.47 -14.85 18.75
C SER A 22 14.61 -14.72 17.48
N PRO A 23 15.19 -14.76 16.27
CA PRO A 23 14.41 -14.81 15.03
C PRO A 23 13.45 -16.00 14.95
N VAL A 24 13.79 -17.12 15.60
CA VAL A 24 12.95 -18.31 15.65
C VAL A 24 11.72 -18.04 16.51
N GLU A 25 11.91 -17.49 17.70
CA GLU A 25 10.81 -17.09 18.60
C GLU A 25 9.85 -16.09 17.93
N LEU A 26 10.41 -15.09 17.23
CA LEU A 26 9.63 -14.08 16.52
C LEU A 26 8.83 -14.68 15.35
N LEU A 27 9.44 -15.57 14.56
CA LEU A 27 8.75 -16.26 13.46
C LEU A 27 7.62 -17.16 14.01
N ASP A 28 7.88 -17.90 15.08
CA ASP A 28 6.89 -18.77 15.71
C ASP A 28 5.68 -17.98 16.24
N ALA A 29 5.91 -16.81 16.83
CA ALA A 29 4.85 -15.90 17.23
C ALA A 29 3.99 -15.44 16.03
N CYS A 30 4.63 -15.10 14.91
CA CYS A 30 3.94 -14.68 13.69
C CYS A 30 3.10 -15.83 13.08
N LEU A 31 3.68 -17.04 12.95
CA LEU A 31 2.99 -18.22 12.43
C LEU A 31 1.80 -18.61 13.32
N SER A 32 1.97 -18.56 14.65
CA SER A 32 0.88 -18.80 15.60
C SER A 32 -0.26 -17.78 15.42
N ARG A 33 0.07 -16.48 15.33
CA ARG A 33 -0.92 -15.42 15.09
C ARG A 33 -1.67 -15.64 13.76
N ILE A 34 -0.98 -16.06 12.69
CA ILE A 34 -1.60 -16.38 11.40
C ILE A 34 -2.57 -17.55 11.55
N SER A 35 -2.13 -18.66 12.15
CA SER A 35 -2.98 -19.84 12.34
C SER A 35 -4.27 -19.52 13.10
N THR A 36 -4.20 -18.65 14.12
CA THR A 36 -5.37 -18.25 14.92
C THR A 36 -6.27 -17.23 14.23
N ILE A 37 -5.73 -16.21 13.56
CA ILE A 37 -6.50 -15.05 13.10
C ILE A 37 -6.82 -15.10 11.60
N ASN A 38 -5.93 -15.66 10.78
CA ASN A 38 -6.08 -15.62 9.33
C ASN A 38 -7.33 -16.33 8.80
N PRO A 39 -7.85 -17.42 9.42
CA PRO A 39 -9.11 -18.01 8.97
C PRO A 39 -10.26 -16.99 8.89
N ALA A 40 -10.36 -16.07 9.84
CA ALA A 40 -11.43 -15.08 9.91
C ALA A 40 -11.33 -13.97 8.85
N VAL A 41 -10.15 -13.73 8.27
CA VAL A 41 -9.90 -12.56 7.42
C VAL A 41 -9.29 -12.87 6.04
N ASN A 42 -8.69 -14.05 5.87
CA ASN A 42 -8.08 -14.53 4.63
C ASN A 42 -7.08 -13.52 4.01
N ALA A 43 -6.10 -13.09 4.81
CA ALA A 43 -5.11 -12.08 4.44
C ALA A 43 -3.82 -12.70 3.88
N VAL A 44 -3.35 -13.81 4.47
CA VAL A 44 -2.16 -14.58 4.05
C VAL A 44 -2.62 -15.81 3.28
N VAL A 45 -2.15 -15.98 2.05
CA VAL A 45 -2.71 -16.96 1.08
C VAL A 45 -1.72 -18.04 0.63
N THR A 46 -0.44 -17.86 0.94
CA THR A 46 0.61 -18.86 0.70
C THR A 46 1.67 -18.71 1.79
N LEU A 47 2.17 -19.82 2.32
CA LEU A 47 3.20 -19.88 3.35
C LEU A 47 4.31 -20.84 2.92
N ASP A 48 5.55 -20.51 3.26
CA ASP A 48 6.70 -21.43 3.22
C ASP A 48 7.26 -21.57 4.64
N GLU A 49 6.52 -22.30 5.49
CA GLU A 49 6.94 -22.52 6.87
C GLU A 49 8.29 -23.26 6.98
N PRO A 50 8.57 -24.33 6.21
CA PRO A 50 9.85 -25.02 6.30
C PRO A 50 11.03 -24.11 5.94
N GLY A 51 10.94 -23.37 4.84
CA GLY A 51 11.97 -22.43 4.41
C GLY A 51 12.14 -21.26 5.40
N ALA A 52 11.04 -20.73 5.92
CA ALA A 52 11.08 -19.67 6.92
C ALA A 52 11.76 -20.11 8.22
N ARG A 53 11.45 -21.33 8.72
CA ARG A 53 12.09 -21.89 9.92
C ARG A 53 13.59 -22.11 9.72
N ALA A 54 14.00 -22.58 8.54
CA ALA A 54 15.41 -22.72 8.20
C ALA A 54 16.11 -21.35 8.15
N ALA A 55 15.49 -20.34 7.53
CA ALA A 55 16.01 -18.98 7.48
C ALA A 55 16.12 -18.33 8.87
N ALA A 56 15.13 -18.54 9.74
CA ALA A 56 15.15 -18.05 11.12
C ALA A 56 16.32 -18.64 11.92
N LYS A 57 16.54 -19.96 11.84
CA LYS A 57 17.69 -20.62 12.48
C LYS A 57 19.03 -20.12 11.93
N ALA A 58 19.12 -19.91 10.63
CA ALA A 58 20.32 -19.36 10.01
C ALA A 58 20.59 -17.92 10.47
N ALA A 59 19.54 -17.10 10.62
CA ALA A 59 19.64 -15.74 11.15
C ALA A 59 20.05 -15.73 12.63
N GLU A 60 19.45 -16.59 13.45
CA GLU A 60 19.81 -16.75 14.86
C GLU A 60 21.29 -17.13 15.02
N ALA A 61 21.77 -18.12 14.25
CA ALA A 61 23.16 -18.53 14.28
C ALA A 61 24.11 -17.39 13.87
N ALA A 62 23.73 -16.54 12.90
CA ALA A 62 24.50 -15.36 12.51
C ALA A 62 24.55 -14.30 13.62
N ILE A 63 23.43 -14.00 14.27
CA ILE A 63 23.34 -13.09 15.42
C ILE A 63 24.26 -13.57 16.56
N LEU A 64 24.26 -14.87 16.86
CA LEU A 64 25.13 -15.45 17.90
C LEU A 64 26.62 -15.31 17.57
N ARG A 65 26.99 -15.36 16.29
CA ARG A 65 28.36 -15.10 15.81
C ARG A 65 28.70 -13.61 15.71
N GLY A 66 27.75 -12.71 15.93
CA GLY A 66 27.94 -11.26 15.80
C GLY A 66 28.01 -10.76 14.35
N GLU A 67 27.44 -11.53 13.41
CA GLU A 67 27.34 -11.13 12.00
C GLU A 67 26.16 -10.16 11.80
N ASP A 68 26.42 -8.96 11.28
CA ASP A 68 25.38 -8.07 10.78
C ASP A 68 25.09 -8.41 9.31
N ARG A 69 23.85 -8.84 9.01
CA ARG A 69 23.40 -9.16 7.65
C ARG A 69 22.42 -8.14 7.07
N GLY A 70 22.38 -6.93 7.64
CA GLY A 70 21.63 -5.81 7.11
C GLY A 70 20.44 -5.38 7.95
N ALA A 71 19.78 -4.32 7.47
CA ALA A 71 18.80 -3.57 8.25
C ALA A 71 17.55 -4.37 8.68
N LEU A 72 17.28 -5.51 8.03
CA LEU A 72 16.11 -6.36 8.32
C LEU A 72 16.52 -7.74 8.86
N HIS A 73 17.76 -7.89 9.32
CA HIS A 73 18.28 -9.20 9.73
C HIS A 73 17.39 -9.85 10.81
N GLY A 74 16.79 -11.00 10.46
CA GLY A 74 15.95 -11.78 11.36
C GLY A 74 14.49 -11.33 11.47
N LEU A 75 14.06 -10.29 10.74
CA LEU A 75 12.67 -9.85 10.74
C LEU A 75 11.81 -10.64 9.73
N PRO A 76 10.65 -11.19 10.15
CA PRO A 76 9.68 -11.76 9.21
C PRO A 76 9.03 -10.70 8.32
N VAL A 77 8.91 -10.97 7.02
CA VAL A 77 8.27 -10.07 6.04
C VAL A 77 7.31 -10.85 5.15
N LEU A 78 6.09 -10.34 5.01
CA LEU A 78 5.11 -10.85 4.05
C LEU A 78 5.19 -10.09 2.73
N ILE A 79 5.00 -10.80 1.61
CA ILE A 79 5.13 -10.23 0.27
C ILE A 79 3.79 -10.26 -0.47
N LYS A 80 3.37 -9.14 -1.05
CA LYS A 80 2.15 -9.09 -1.88
C LYS A 80 2.20 -10.10 -3.01
N ASP A 81 1.09 -10.79 -3.28
CA ASP A 81 1.07 -11.89 -4.25
C ASP A 81 1.24 -11.49 -5.74
N THR A 82 1.36 -10.19 -6.03
CA THR A 82 1.76 -9.68 -7.36
C THR A 82 3.27 -9.48 -7.51
N GLN A 83 4.05 -9.83 -6.49
CA GLN A 83 5.49 -9.64 -6.46
C GLN A 83 6.20 -10.99 -6.51
N ASP A 84 7.02 -11.19 -7.54
CA ASP A 84 7.69 -12.47 -7.77
C ASP A 84 8.68 -12.75 -6.64
N THR A 85 8.57 -13.95 -6.08
CA THR A 85 9.39 -14.42 -4.97
C THR A 85 9.94 -15.80 -5.33
N ALA A 86 11.26 -15.94 -5.37
CA ALA A 86 11.92 -17.17 -5.77
C ALA A 86 11.46 -18.36 -4.92
N GLY A 87 11.01 -19.43 -5.56
CA GLY A 87 10.59 -20.67 -4.89
C GLY A 87 9.28 -20.58 -4.12
N LEU A 88 8.58 -19.43 -4.12
CA LEU A 88 7.32 -19.24 -3.42
C LEU A 88 6.18 -18.96 -4.40
N ARG A 89 5.12 -19.77 -4.34
CA ARG A 89 3.97 -19.66 -5.25
C ARG A 89 3.44 -18.22 -5.31
N THR A 90 3.35 -17.68 -6.52
CA THR A 90 2.99 -16.28 -6.79
C THR A 90 1.96 -16.25 -7.91
N THR A 91 0.69 -16.05 -7.56
CA THR A 91 -0.42 -16.27 -8.50
C THR A 91 -0.97 -14.99 -9.11
N TYR A 92 -0.56 -13.82 -8.59
CA TYR A 92 -1.16 -12.53 -8.94
C TYR A 92 -2.67 -12.50 -8.68
N GLY A 93 -3.16 -13.42 -7.84
CA GLY A 93 -4.59 -13.69 -7.70
C GLY A 93 -5.29 -14.09 -8.99
N SER A 94 -4.59 -14.66 -9.97
CA SER A 94 -5.09 -14.99 -11.28
C SER A 94 -5.05 -16.50 -11.53
N PRO A 95 -6.12 -17.12 -12.05
CA PRO A 95 -6.12 -18.53 -12.38
C PRO A 95 -5.11 -18.90 -13.47
N LEU A 96 -4.73 -17.95 -14.34
CA LEU A 96 -3.65 -18.13 -15.32
C LEU A 96 -2.30 -18.45 -14.68
N LEU A 97 -2.10 -18.04 -13.42
CA LEU A 97 -0.85 -18.22 -12.68
C LEU A 97 -1.09 -18.98 -11.37
N ARG A 98 -2.19 -19.76 -11.27
CA ARG A 98 -2.58 -20.50 -10.04
C ARG A 98 -1.43 -21.29 -9.43
N ASP A 99 -0.64 -21.95 -10.28
CA ASP A 99 0.47 -22.82 -9.88
C ASP A 99 1.86 -22.22 -10.18
N ASN A 100 1.92 -20.91 -10.49
CA ASN A 100 3.18 -20.26 -10.82
C ASN A 100 4.11 -20.15 -9.61
N VAL A 101 5.32 -20.68 -9.75
CA VAL A 101 6.41 -20.56 -8.76
C VAL A 101 7.58 -19.86 -9.47
N PRO A 102 7.81 -18.55 -9.21
CA PRO A 102 8.89 -17.83 -9.85
C PRO A 102 10.27 -18.43 -9.54
N ALA A 103 11.15 -18.45 -10.54
CA ALA A 103 12.53 -18.91 -10.37
C ALA A 103 13.44 -17.87 -9.71
N ALA A 104 13.05 -16.60 -9.70
CA ALA A 104 13.83 -15.50 -9.15
C ALA A 104 12.93 -14.52 -8.37
N ASP A 105 13.51 -13.87 -7.36
CA ASP A 105 12.90 -12.72 -6.72
C ASP A 105 12.89 -11.54 -7.70
N GLN A 106 11.82 -10.76 -7.73
CA GLN A 106 11.88 -9.43 -8.35
C GLN A 106 12.76 -8.48 -7.52
N GLY A 107 13.22 -7.38 -8.12
CA GLY A 107 14.23 -6.50 -7.54
C GLY A 107 13.95 -6.03 -6.11
N SER A 108 12.73 -5.58 -5.81
CA SER A 108 12.35 -5.12 -4.47
C SER A 108 12.39 -6.26 -3.43
N VAL A 109 11.99 -7.47 -3.79
CA VAL A 109 12.00 -8.66 -2.93
C VAL A 109 13.43 -9.15 -2.70
N ALA A 110 14.27 -9.17 -3.74
CA ALA A 110 15.68 -9.54 -3.65
C ALA A 110 16.43 -8.63 -2.66
N ARG A 111 16.13 -7.33 -2.63
CA ARG A 111 16.73 -6.36 -1.69
C ARG A 111 16.31 -6.62 -0.26
N LEU A 112 15.02 -6.92 -0.02
CA LEU A 112 14.55 -7.30 1.31
C LEU A 112 15.29 -8.55 1.82
N ARG A 113 15.42 -9.57 0.96
CA ARG A 113 16.15 -10.80 1.28
C ARG A 113 17.63 -10.53 1.57
N ALA A 114 18.28 -9.71 0.74
CA ALA A 114 19.68 -9.33 0.90
C ALA A 114 19.94 -8.52 2.19
N ALA A 115 18.95 -7.78 2.67
CA ALA A 115 18.99 -7.08 3.97
C ALA A 115 18.70 -8.00 5.17
N GLY A 116 18.61 -9.32 4.95
CA GLY A 116 18.46 -10.33 6.00
C GLY A 116 17.02 -10.61 6.43
N ALA A 117 16.03 -10.14 5.68
CA ALA A 117 14.62 -10.41 5.96
C ALA A 117 14.27 -11.89 5.77
N ILE A 118 13.40 -12.40 6.64
CA ILE A 118 12.81 -13.75 6.54
C ILE A 118 11.50 -13.62 5.77
N ILE A 119 11.55 -13.82 4.44
CA ILE A 119 10.35 -13.87 3.59
C ILE A 119 9.70 -15.25 3.77
N PHE A 120 8.46 -15.26 4.25
CA PHE A 120 7.81 -16.51 4.70
C PHE A 120 6.41 -16.76 4.14
N GLY A 121 5.86 -15.82 3.38
CA GLY A 121 4.51 -15.98 2.83
C GLY A 121 4.07 -14.87 1.91
N LYS A 122 2.92 -15.09 1.28
CA LYS A 122 2.26 -14.18 0.34
C LYS A 122 0.96 -13.64 0.90
N THR A 123 0.71 -12.35 0.70
CA THR A 123 -0.55 -11.70 1.07
C THR A 123 -1.50 -11.56 -0.12
N ASN A 124 -2.79 -11.68 0.17
CA ASN A 124 -3.86 -11.63 -0.81
C ASN A 124 -3.92 -10.27 -1.55
N THR A 125 -4.43 -10.32 -2.78
CA THR A 125 -4.58 -9.22 -3.73
C THR A 125 -5.79 -9.52 -4.62
N PRO A 126 -6.51 -8.52 -5.18
CA PRO A 126 -7.34 -8.79 -6.33
C PRO A 126 -6.50 -9.23 -7.53
N GLU A 127 -7.14 -9.96 -8.43
CA GLU A 127 -6.56 -10.47 -9.67
C GLU A 127 -5.78 -9.36 -10.42
N TRP A 128 -4.51 -9.60 -10.73
CA TRP A 128 -3.60 -8.67 -11.40
C TRP A 128 -3.51 -7.28 -10.74
N ALA A 129 -3.83 -7.19 -9.45
CA ALA A 129 -4.01 -5.93 -8.74
C ALA A 129 -5.09 -5.00 -9.36
N ALA A 130 -6.01 -5.56 -10.14
CA ALA A 130 -7.09 -4.89 -10.85
C ALA A 130 -8.36 -4.81 -10.00
N GLY A 131 -8.34 -3.96 -8.97
CA GLY A 131 -9.49 -3.80 -8.08
C GLY A 131 -9.16 -2.94 -6.87
N GLY A 132 -10.09 -2.05 -6.49
CA GLY A 132 -10.06 -1.36 -5.21
C GLY A 132 -10.56 -2.21 -4.04
N ASN A 133 -11.04 -3.43 -4.31
CA ASN A 133 -11.51 -4.40 -3.33
C ASN A 133 -10.71 -5.70 -3.49
N THR A 134 -10.12 -6.22 -2.42
CA THR A 134 -9.28 -7.44 -2.44
C THR A 134 -10.12 -8.70 -2.54
N ARG A 135 -10.63 -8.95 -3.75
CA ARG A 135 -11.35 -10.16 -4.16
C ARG A 135 -10.49 -10.94 -5.14
N ASN A 136 -10.13 -12.15 -4.76
CA ASN A 136 -9.18 -12.97 -5.50
C ASN A 136 -9.87 -14.24 -6.01
N PRO A 137 -9.98 -14.49 -7.33
CA PRO A 137 -10.56 -15.72 -7.84
C PRO A 137 -9.80 -16.99 -7.45
N VAL A 138 -8.53 -16.92 -7.06
CA VAL A 138 -7.75 -18.08 -6.61
C VAL A 138 -7.95 -18.37 -5.12
N PHE A 139 -8.05 -17.33 -4.30
CA PHE A 139 -8.00 -17.45 -2.83
C PHE A 139 -9.23 -16.91 -2.08
N GLY A 140 -10.20 -16.31 -2.78
CA GLY A 140 -11.33 -15.62 -2.16
C GLY A 140 -11.02 -14.19 -1.71
N ALA A 141 -11.99 -13.57 -1.03
CA ALA A 141 -11.86 -12.20 -0.55
C ALA A 141 -11.00 -12.10 0.71
N THR A 142 -10.37 -10.95 0.93
CA THR A 142 -9.86 -10.54 2.26
C THR A 142 -10.88 -9.65 2.96
N GLY A 143 -11.26 -10.03 4.18
CA GLY A 143 -12.17 -9.27 5.04
C GLY A 143 -11.44 -8.20 5.85
N ASN A 144 -12.12 -7.09 6.15
CA ASN A 144 -11.57 -6.00 6.95
C ASN A 144 -11.28 -6.47 8.40
N PRO A 145 -10.15 -6.07 9.03
CA PRO A 145 -9.80 -6.51 10.38
C PRO A 145 -10.77 -6.01 11.47
N PHE A 146 -11.53 -4.94 11.21
CA PHE A 146 -12.54 -4.41 12.13
C PHE A 146 -13.94 -4.97 11.89
N ASP A 147 -14.18 -5.57 10.72
CA ASP A 147 -15.42 -6.25 10.35
C ASP A 147 -15.14 -7.18 9.15
N PRO A 148 -14.97 -8.50 9.36
CA PRO A 148 -14.63 -9.43 8.30
C PRO A 148 -15.60 -9.46 7.12
N MET A 149 -16.82 -8.95 7.27
CA MET A 149 -17.81 -8.88 6.19
C MET A 149 -17.67 -7.64 5.30
N ARG A 150 -16.77 -6.71 5.64
CA ARG A 150 -16.46 -5.51 4.86
C ARG A 150 -15.17 -5.65 4.06
N SER A 151 -15.04 -4.84 3.03
CA SER A 151 -13.86 -4.77 2.17
C SER A 151 -12.62 -4.34 2.96
N ALA A 152 -11.51 -5.01 2.71
CA ALA A 152 -10.17 -4.56 3.11
C ALA A 152 -9.59 -3.46 2.19
N ALA A 153 -10.39 -2.94 1.25
CA ALA A 153 -9.94 -2.22 0.06
C ALA A 153 -8.85 -3.03 -0.68
N GLY A 154 -8.08 -2.37 -1.55
CA GLY A 154 -7.15 -3.05 -2.42
C GLY A 154 -6.32 -2.09 -3.26
N SER A 155 -5.35 -2.59 -4.01
CA SER A 155 -5.08 -4.03 -4.20
C SER A 155 -4.16 -4.69 -3.16
N SER A 156 -3.54 -3.96 -2.23
CA SER A 156 -2.71 -4.56 -1.17
C SER A 156 -3.48 -4.85 0.12
N GLY A 157 -4.74 -5.28 0.01
CA GLY A 157 -5.62 -5.51 1.17
C GLY A 157 -5.10 -6.60 2.10
N GLY A 158 -4.64 -7.74 1.56
CA GLY A 158 -4.03 -8.79 2.37
C GLY A 158 -2.84 -8.30 3.19
N SER A 159 -1.98 -7.45 2.59
CA SER A 159 -0.84 -6.86 3.32
C SER A 159 -1.31 -5.98 4.48
N ALA A 160 -2.30 -5.11 4.24
CA ALA A 160 -2.82 -4.21 5.26
C ALA A 160 -3.49 -4.96 6.43
N VAL A 161 -4.30 -5.97 6.12
CA VAL A 161 -5.00 -6.77 7.15
C VAL A 161 -4.02 -7.62 7.94
N ALA A 162 -3.04 -8.25 7.29
CA ALA A 162 -2.01 -9.01 7.98
C ALA A 162 -1.22 -8.13 8.99
N LEU A 163 -0.88 -6.90 8.59
CA LEU A 163 -0.22 -5.93 9.46
C LEU A 163 -1.12 -5.48 10.62
N ALA A 164 -2.39 -5.16 10.33
CA ALA A 164 -3.35 -4.72 11.35
C ALA A 164 -3.59 -5.79 12.42
N CYS A 165 -3.59 -7.06 12.03
CA CYS A 165 -3.75 -8.21 12.91
C CYS A 165 -2.45 -8.69 13.59
N GLY A 166 -1.30 -8.05 13.32
CA GLY A 166 0.00 -8.43 13.89
C GLY A 166 0.54 -9.77 13.36
N MET A 167 0.15 -10.19 12.15
CA MET A 167 0.63 -11.45 11.54
C MET A 167 2.08 -11.36 11.02
N ALA A 168 2.57 -10.15 10.79
CA ALA A 168 3.97 -9.85 10.47
C ALA A 168 4.30 -8.42 10.92
N PRO A 169 5.58 -8.08 11.19
CA PRO A 169 5.99 -6.71 11.48
C PRO A 169 6.03 -5.82 10.22
N LEU A 170 6.33 -6.40 9.06
CA LEU A 170 6.44 -5.69 7.78
C LEU A 170 5.73 -6.47 6.67
N ALA A 171 5.13 -5.73 5.73
CA ALA A 171 4.59 -6.31 4.50
C ALA A 171 4.80 -5.38 3.30
N SER A 172 5.06 -5.96 2.14
CA SER A 172 5.16 -5.19 0.91
C SER A 172 3.79 -4.95 0.27
N GLY A 173 3.73 -3.99 -0.65
CA GLY A 173 2.61 -3.83 -1.55
C GLY A 173 2.99 -3.09 -2.82
N SER A 174 1.98 -2.69 -3.57
CA SER A 174 2.12 -1.86 -4.76
C SER A 174 0.95 -0.88 -4.88
N ASP A 175 1.15 0.23 -5.58
CA ASP A 175 0.22 1.34 -5.73
C ASP A 175 0.15 1.81 -7.18
N THR A 176 -1.04 1.71 -7.77
CA THR A 176 -1.39 2.36 -9.05
C THR A 176 -2.45 3.42 -8.80
N GLY A 177 -3.63 3.02 -8.29
CA GLY A 177 -4.72 3.93 -7.94
C GLY A 177 -4.92 4.07 -6.43
N GLY A 178 -3.85 3.99 -5.63
CA GLY A 178 -3.96 4.00 -4.16
C GLY A 178 -3.82 2.65 -3.48
N SER A 179 -3.33 1.63 -4.18
CA SER A 179 -3.28 0.26 -3.65
C SER A 179 -2.36 0.04 -2.45
N LEU A 180 -1.51 1.00 -2.07
CA LEU A 180 -0.83 1.01 -0.76
C LEU A 180 -1.62 1.81 0.28
N ARG A 181 -2.22 2.93 -0.16
CA ARG A 181 -2.85 3.95 0.68
C ARG A 181 -4.28 3.57 1.11
N ASN A 182 -5.14 3.20 0.16
CA ASN A 182 -6.54 2.83 0.40
C ASN A 182 -6.70 1.67 1.42
N PRO A 183 -6.04 0.51 1.24
CA PRO A 183 -6.13 -0.57 2.23
C PRO A 183 -5.49 -0.20 3.57
N ALA A 184 -4.48 0.68 3.59
CA ALA A 184 -3.93 1.22 4.83
C ALA A 184 -4.96 2.07 5.60
N GLY A 185 -5.68 2.95 4.87
CA GLY A 185 -6.78 3.74 5.41
C GLY A 185 -7.90 2.87 5.99
N PHE A 186 -8.28 1.78 5.32
CA PHE A 186 -9.32 0.85 5.80
C PHE A 186 -8.90 -0.05 6.96
N SER A 187 -7.61 -0.31 7.11
CA SER A 187 -7.08 -1.26 8.10
C SER A 187 -6.41 -0.58 9.29
N GLY A 188 -6.40 0.76 9.33
CA GLY A 188 -5.78 1.52 10.42
C GLY A 188 -4.28 1.29 10.51
N ILE A 189 -3.58 1.24 9.38
CA ILE A 189 -2.12 1.05 9.30
C ILE A 189 -1.51 2.09 8.36
N VAL A 190 -0.19 2.02 8.18
CA VAL A 190 0.57 2.96 7.34
C VAL A 190 0.92 2.34 5.99
N GLY A 191 0.70 3.09 4.92
CA GLY A 191 1.06 2.69 3.56
C GLY A 191 1.64 3.87 2.78
N MET A 192 2.85 3.71 2.24
CA MET A 192 3.58 4.76 1.52
C MET A 192 3.66 4.45 0.04
N ARG A 193 3.11 5.31 -0.80
CA ARG A 193 3.45 5.42 -2.22
C ARG A 193 4.71 6.29 -2.36
N PRO A 194 5.86 5.71 -2.72
CA PRO A 194 7.04 6.52 -2.99
C PRO A 194 6.89 7.31 -4.30
N SER A 195 7.72 8.33 -4.51
CA SER A 195 7.91 8.93 -5.83
C SER A 195 8.29 7.82 -6.81
N TYR A 196 7.80 7.92 -8.05
CA TYR A 196 8.12 6.93 -9.07
C TYR A 196 9.64 6.82 -9.25
N GLY A 197 10.11 5.58 -9.43
CA GLY A 197 11.53 5.28 -9.54
C GLY A 197 12.31 5.34 -8.23
N VAL A 198 11.71 5.64 -7.07
CA VAL A 198 12.39 5.47 -5.76
C VAL A 198 12.57 3.98 -5.45
N VAL A 199 11.49 3.21 -5.58
CA VAL A 199 11.54 1.74 -5.61
C VAL A 199 11.54 1.33 -7.08
N ALA A 200 12.73 1.17 -7.65
CA ALA A 200 12.90 0.80 -9.04
C ALA A 200 12.37 -0.63 -9.32
N SER A 201 11.74 -0.81 -10.49
CA SER A 201 11.20 -2.10 -10.93
C SER A 201 11.62 -2.42 -12.37
N GLU A 202 12.29 -3.55 -12.53
CA GLU A 202 12.68 -4.15 -13.81
C GLU A 202 11.51 -4.78 -14.57
N LYS A 203 10.31 -4.83 -13.95
CA LYS A 203 9.14 -5.55 -14.46
C LYS A 203 8.09 -4.66 -15.14
N ARG A 204 8.36 -3.37 -15.31
CA ARG A 204 7.40 -2.45 -15.94
C ARG A 204 7.18 -2.85 -17.40
N ALA A 205 6.05 -3.50 -17.68
CA ALA A 205 5.65 -3.83 -19.05
C ALA A 205 5.50 -2.55 -19.90
N PHE A 206 4.93 -1.49 -19.32
CA PHE A 206 4.89 -0.16 -19.92
C PHE A 206 5.83 0.78 -19.18
N GLY A 207 7.13 0.65 -19.49
CA GLY A 207 8.26 1.25 -18.75
C GLY A 207 8.10 2.74 -18.42
N TRP A 208 7.62 3.54 -19.37
CA TRP A 208 7.50 4.99 -19.22
C TRP A 208 6.25 5.45 -18.45
N SER A 209 5.40 4.51 -18.00
CA SER A 209 4.24 4.84 -17.16
C SER A 209 4.65 5.00 -15.69
N ASN A 210 4.42 6.19 -15.14
CA ASN A 210 4.68 6.53 -13.74
C ASN A 210 3.54 6.12 -12.77
N LEU A 211 2.50 5.45 -13.27
CA LEU A 211 1.32 5.16 -12.45
C LEU A 211 1.63 4.15 -11.34
N SER A 212 2.28 3.04 -11.68
CA SER A 212 2.54 1.96 -10.71
C SER A 212 3.86 2.14 -9.96
N THR A 213 3.87 1.84 -8.66
CA THR A 213 5.09 1.68 -7.87
C THR A 213 4.93 0.56 -6.86
N ASP A 214 6.00 -0.15 -6.56
CA ASP A 214 6.09 -0.93 -5.33
C ASP A 214 6.31 0.01 -4.13
N GLY A 215 5.95 -0.43 -2.94
CA GLY A 215 6.24 0.34 -1.73
C GLY A 215 5.98 -0.43 -0.43
N PRO A 216 6.40 0.15 0.69
CA PRO A 216 6.30 -0.46 2.01
C PRO A 216 4.94 -0.20 2.68
N MET A 217 4.56 -1.14 3.54
CA MET A 217 3.45 -1.01 4.48
C MET A 217 3.88 -1.50 5.85
N ALA A 218 3.44 -0.82 6.92
CA ALA A 218 3.68 -1.25 8.29
C ALA A 218 2.60 -0.70 9.25
N ARG A 219 2.71 -1.00 10.54
CA ARG A 219 1.78 -0.52 11.57
C ARG A 219 2.02 0.93 12.00
N ASN A 220 3.20 1.47 11.71
CA ASN A 220 3.61 2.82 12.07
C ASN A 220 4.57 3.40 11.01
N VAL A 221 4.85 4.70 11.10
CA VAL A 221 5.68 5.41 10.12
C VAL A 221 7.14 4.95 10.20
N GLY A 222 7.69 4.72 11.40
CA GLY A 222 9.07 4.28 11.59
C GLY A 222 9.39 2.96 10.87
N ASP A 223 8.52 1.96 11.01
CA ASP A 223 8.65 0.66 10.37
C ASP A 223 8.49 0.77 8.83
N THR A 224 7.58 1.63 8.38
CA THR A 224 7.39 1.92 6.95
C THR A 224 8.65 2.52 6.35
N ALA A 225 9.30 3.43 7.08
CA ALA A 225 10.52 4.10 6.68
C ALA A 225 11.74 3.16 6.68
N LEU A 226 11.83 2.26 7.68
CA LEU A 226 12.81 1.17 7.73
C LEU A 226 12.71 0.30 6.48
N MET A 227 11.50 -0.12 6.10
CA MET A 227 11.33 -0.95 4.91
C MET A 227 11.63 -0.19 3.61
N LEU A 228 11.23 1.09 3.50
CA LEU A 228 11.58 1.93 2.34
C LEU A 228 13.10 2.02 2.15
N SER A 229 13.85 2.12 3.25
CA SER A 229 15.32 2.24 3.23
C SER A 229 16.02 1.08 2.52
N VAL A 230 15.38 -0.08 2.50
CA VAL A 230 15.88 -1.30 1.85
C VAL A 230 15.32 -1.45 0.44
N MET A 231 14.07 -1.05 0.21
CA MET A 231 13.42 -1.15 -1.11
C MET A 231 13.96 -0.11 -2.11
N ALA A 232 14.37 1.07 -1.63
CA ALA A 232 14.85 2.16 -2.47
C ALA A 232 16.12 1.74 -3.24
N SER A 233 16.18 2.04 -4.55
CA SER A 233 17.29 1.58 -5.39
C SER A 233 17.49 2.36 -6.68
N ASP A 234 18.72 2.31 -7.18
CA ASP A 234 19.18 2.97 -8.42
C ASP A 234 19.20 1.99 -9.60
N ASP A 235 18.25 1.06 -9.68
CA ASP A 235 18.23 0.03 -10.73
C ASP A 235 17.94 0.64 -12.10
N ALA A 236 18.97 0.74 -12.94
CA ALA A 236 18.88 1.37 -14.26
C ALA A 236 17.98 0.61 -15.25
N ARG A 237 17.51 -0.59 -14.92
CA ARG A 237 16.51 -1.31 -15.73
C ARG A 237 15.11 -0.68 -15.63
N ASP A 238 14.85 0.12 -14.59
CA ASP A 238 13.64 0.95 -14.52
C ASP A 238 13.92 2.31 -15.21
N PRO A 239 13.27 2.61 -16.36
CA PRO A 239 13.50 3.87 -17.08
C PRO A 239 13.07 5.12 -16.29
N LEU A 240 12.29 4.94 -15.21
CA LEU A 240 11.86 6.03 -14.33
C LEU A 240 12.78 6.22 -13.11
N ALA A 241 13.73 5.31 -12.88
CA ALA A 241 14.74 5.46 -11.85
C ALA A 241 15.85 6.41 -12.34
N TYR A 242 15.96 7.58 -11.71
CA TYR A 242 17.12 8.45 -11.94
C TYR A 242 18.41 7.75 -11.50
N THR A 243 19.43 7.70 -12.36
CA THR A 243 20.71 7.04 -12.08
C THR A 243 21.88 7.93 -12.52
N LEU A 244 23.02 7.78 -11.83
CA LEU A 244 24.27 8.43 -12.20
C LEU A 244 25.34 7.33 -12.36
N PRO A 245 26.05 7.25 -13.50
CA PRO A 245 27.11 6.27 -13.69
C PRO A 245 28.19 6.38 -12.60
N GLY A 246 28.42 5.29 -11.86
CA GLY A 246 29.44 5.24 -10.81
C GLY A 246 29.08 5.95 -9.49
N GLU A 247 27.90 6.58 -9.39
CA GLU A 247 27.49 7.34 -8.21
C GLU A 247 26.12 6.88 -7.70
N PRO A 248 26.01 6.38 -6.45
CA PRO A 248 24.72 6.02 -5.88
C PRO A 248 23.89 7.28 -5.59
N VAL A 249 22.67 7.33 -6.14
CA VAL A 249 21.68 8.39 -5.91
C VAL A 249 20.90 8.11 -4.61
N ARG A 250 20.50 6.85 -4.40
CA ARG A 250 19.66 6.43 -3.25
C ARG A 250 20.42 5.63 -2.20
N GLY A 251 21.72 5.39 -2.40
CA GLY A 251 22.58 4.55 -1.55
C GLY A 251 22.82 5.02 -0.10
N ARG A 252 22.10 6.03 0.39
CA ARG A 252 22.07 6.41 1.80
C ARG A 252 20.77 5.92 2.43
N GLY A 253 20.69 4.63 2.76
CA GLY A 253 19.51 4.03 3.43
C GLY A 253 19.07 4.79 4.69
N GLU A 254 20.02 5.38 5.40
CA GLU A 254 19.84 6.28 6.55
C GLU A 254 18.91 7.47 6.28
N ARG A 255 18.81 7.92 5.01
CA ARG A 255 17.89 8.99 4.59
C ARG A 255 16.43 8.65 4.90
N TRP A 256 16.12 7.36 4.93
CA TRP A 256 14.77 6.82 5.08
C TRP A 256 14.58 6.19 6.45
N ALA A 257 15.53 5.36 6.90
CA ALA A 257 15.33 4.38 7.97
C ALA A 257 14.93 4.97 9.34
N ALA A 258 15.22 6.24 9.60
CA ALA A 258 14.86 6.94 10.83
C ALA A 258 14.41 8.36 10.49
N PRO A 259 13.12 8.55 10.16
CA PRO A 259 12.59 9.87 9.83
C PRO A 259 12.87 10.83 10.99
N ARG A 260 13.62 11.90 10.71
CA ARG A 260 13.82 12.95 11.70
C ARG A 260 12.50 13.72 11.83
N PRO A 261 11.98 13.95 13.04
CA PRO A 261 10.74 14.70 13.22
C PRO A 261 10.81 16.06 12.51
N ALA A 262 9.79 16.36 11.70
CA ALA A 262 9.61 17.68 11.11
C ALA A 262 9.08 18.67 12.16
N ASP A 263 9.58 19.91 12.14
CA ASP A 263 9.02 21.03 12.91
C ASP A 263 7.80 21.59 12.17
N LEU A 264 6.63 21.02 12.46
CA LEU A 264 5.38 21.32 11.74
C LEU A 264 5.00 22.81 11.77
N ARG A 265 5.39 23.54 12.83
CA ARG A 265 5.15 24.99 13.02
C ARG A 265 5.87 25.88 12.01
N LYS A 266 6.71 25.31 11.15
CA LYS A 266 7.39 26.01 10.04
C LYS A 266 6.78 25.70 8.67
N LEU A 267 5.82 24.79 8.61
CA LEU A 267 5.27 24.28 7.36
C LEU A 267 3.90 24.90 7.07
N ARG A 268 3.65 25.15 5.78
CA ARG A 268 2.37 25.58 5.21
C ARG A 268 1.58 24.37 4.78
N LEU A 269 0.54 24.04 5.54
CA LEU A 269 -0.38 22.95 5.27
C LEU A 269 -1.50 23.41 4.34
N ALA A 270 -1.61 22.76 3.19
CA ALA A 270 -2.82 22.78 2.39
C ALA A 270 -3.70 21.58 2.72
N PHE A 271 -5.02 21.73 2.61
CA PHE A 271 -5.95 20.61 2.65
C PHE A 271 -6.98 20.67 1.52
N THR A 272 -7.45 19.49 1.10
CA THR A 272 -8.55 19.33 0.15
C THR A 272 -9.38 18.11 0.49
N GLU A 273 -10.69 18.20 0.30
CA GLU A 273 -11.60 17.06 0.51
C GLU A 273 -11.63 16.11 -0.68
N ASP A 274 -11.38 16.61 -1.90
CA ASP A 274 -11.72 15.91 -3.13
C ASP A 274 -10.86 16.27 -4.35
N PHE A 275 -9.85 17.13 -4.20
CA PHE A 275 -9.05 17.65 -5.32
C PHE A 275 -9.89 18.35 -6.43
N GLY A 276 -11.12 18.76 -6.12
CA GLY A 276 -12.06 19.38 -7.04
C GLY A 276 -12.80 18.41 -7.99
N PHE A 277 -12.60 17.09 -7.87
CA PHE A 277 -13.27 16.14 -8.77
C PHE A 277 -13.62 14.77 -8.17
N ALA A 278 -12.98 14.37 -7.06
CA ALA A 278 -13.16 13.04 -6.47
C ALA A 278 -14.54 12.90 -5.81
N PRO A 279 -15.31 11.84 -6.12
CA PRO A 279 -16.60 11.61 -5.46
C PRO A 279 -16.34 11.19 -4.02
N THR A 280 -16.59 12.08 -3.05
CA THR A 280 -16.27 11.86 -1.62
C THR A 280 -17.52 12.00 -0.76
N GLU A 281 -17.82 10.95 0.01
CA GLU A 281 -18.99 10.88 0.89
C GLU A 281 -19.03 12.03 1.89
N GLN A 282 -20.22 12.56 2.15
CA GLN A 282 -20.42 13.61 3.16
C GLN A 282 -19.96 13.17 4.54
N ALA A 283 -20.11 11.88 4.89
CA ALA A 283 -19.60 11.33 6.14
C ALA A 283 -18.07 11.45 6.25
N ILE A 284 -17.34 11.12 5.17
CA ILE A 284 -15.89 11.26 5.11
C ILE A 284 -15.46 12.72 5.17
N ARG A 285 -16.17 13.62 4.47
CA ARG A 285 -15.90 15.07 4.51
C ARG A 285 -16.05 15.64 5.93
N ARG A 286 -17.12 15.26 6.65
CA ARG A 286 -17.35 15.71 8.03
C ARG A 286 -16.21 15.28 8.96
N VAL A 287 -15.81 14.01 8.90
CA VAL A 287 -14.67 13.49 9.68
C VAL A 287 -13.40 14.25 9.33
N PHE A 288 -13.12 14.44 8.04
CA PHE A 288 -11.93 15.14 7.58
C PHE A 288 -11.87 16.60 8.04
N ARG A 289 -12.98 17.35 8.00
CA ARG A 289 -13.04 18.73 8.52
C ARG A 289 -12.71 18.80 10.02
N ASP A 290 -13.22 17.85 10.81
CA ASP A 290 -12.83 17.74 12.22
C ASP A 290 -11.32 17.46 12.33
N ARG A 291 -10.76 16.54 11.54
CA ARG A 291 -9.32 16.25 11.55
C ARG A 291 -8.47 17.46 11.17
N VAL A 292 -8.86 18.21 10.15
CA VAL A 292 -8.18 19.45 9.76
C VAL A 292 -8.18 20.46 10.90
N THR A 293 -9.30 20.58 11.65
CA THR A 293 -9.38 21.45 12.83
C THR A 293 -8.37 21.05 13.92
N ARG A 294 -8.11 19.74 14.09
CA ARG A 294 -7.10 19.21 15.03
C ARG A 294 -5.67 19.39 14.53
N LEU A 295 -5.47 19.32 13.22
CA LEU A 295 -4.16 19.49 12.58
C LEU A 295 -3.71 20.95 12.57
N ALA A 296 -4.63 21.89 12.27
CA ALA A 296 -4.30 23.29 12.01
C ALA A 296 -3.40 23.96 13.06
N PRO A 297 -3.59 23.77 14.39
CA PRO A 297 -2.73 24.37 15.41
C PRO A 297 -1.27 23.88 15.41
N LEU A 298 -0.98 22.77 14.74
CA LEU A 298 0.38 22.22 14.65
C LEU A 298 1.24 22.90 13.57
N PHE A 299 0.63 23.62 12.65
CA PHE A 299 1.28 24.17 11.45
C PHE A 299 1.44 25.70 11.51
N ALA A 300 2.34 26.23 10.68
CA ALA A 300 2.52 27.69 10.54
C ALA A 300 1.30 28.35 9.90
N GLU A 301 0.74 27.67 8.90
CA GLU A 301 -0.44 28.06 8.15
C GLU A 301 -1.22 26.79 7.80
N CYS A 302 -2.54 26.86 7.84
CA CYS A 302 -3.43 25.80 7.39
C CYS A 302 -4.53 26.44 6.54
N ARG A 303 -4.62 26.07 5.25
CA ARG A 303 -5.63 26.62 4.33
C ARG A 303 -6.18 25.58 3.37
N GLU A 304 -7.41 25.80 2.93
CA GLU A 304 -8.01 25.01 1.86
C GLU A 304 -7.37 25.39 0.52
N ALA A 305 -6.71 24.44 -0.12
CA ALA A 305 -6.09 24.62 -1.42
C ALA A 305 -5.80 23.26 -2.07
N THR A 306 -5.97 23.18 -3.39
CA THR A 306 -5.62 22.01 -4.19
C THR A 306 -4.93 22.43 -5.49
N PRO A 307 -3.99 21.65 -6.03
CA PRO A 307 -3.54 21.82 -7.41
C PRO A 307 -4.71 21.61 -8.40
N ASP A 308 -4.59 22.19 -9.60
CA ASP A 308 -5.57 22.03 -10.67
C ASP A 308 -5.55 20.60 -11.26
N CYS A 309 -6.44 19.76 -10.75
CA CYS A 309 -6.65 18.38 -11.17
C CYS A 309 -7.73 18.23 -12.27
N SER A 310 -8.09 19.30 -12.99
CA SER A 310 -9.15 19.24 -14.02
C SER A 310 -8.87 18.17 -15.09
N GLY A 311 -9.82 17.26 -15.33
CA GLY A 311 -9.63 16.16 -16.28
C GLY A 311 -8.75 15.00 -15.78
N ALA A 312 -8.33 14.99 -14.51
CA ALA A 312 -7.58 13.89 -13.90
C ALA A 312 -8.30 12.55 -14.05
N ASP A 313 -9.62 12.52 -13.84
CA ASP A 313 -10.44 11.31 -13.92
C ASP A 313 -10.32 10.62 -15.28
N HIS A 314 -10.56 11.37 -16.36
CA HIS A 314 -10.45 10.86 -17.74
C HIS A 314 -8.99 10.52 -18.11
N ALA A 315 -8.02 11.37 -17.73
CA ALA A 315 -6.62 11.10 -18.02
C ALA A 315 -6.13 9.81 -17.34
N PHE A 316 -6.55 9.56 -16.09
CA PHE A 316 -6.22 8.33 -15.39
C PHE A 316 -6.89 7.12 -16.04
N ALA A 317 -8.15 7.23 -16.44
CA ALA A 317 -8.88 6.15 -17.11
C ALA A 317 -8.17 5.69 -18.39
N VAL A 318 -7.84 6.62 -19.30
CA VAL A 318 -7.13 6.33 -20.54
C VAL A 318 -5.74 5.72 -20.28
N LEU A 319 -4.89 6.39 -19.49
CA LEU A 319 -3.52 5.93 -19.24
C LEU A 319 -3.46 4.60 -18.49
N ARG A 320 -4.45 4.33 -17.64
CA ARG A 320 -4.63 3.04 -16.99
C ARG A 320 -5.05 1.98 -18.00
N ALA A 321 -6.02 2.27 -18.86
CA ALA A 321 -6.48 1.34 -19.87
C ALA A 321 -5.35 0.95 -20.83
N ASP A 322 -4.48 1.89 -21.21
CA ASP A 322 -3.26 1.61 -22.00
C ASP A 322 -2.34 0.60 -21.31
N LEU A 323 -2.08 0.80 -20.01
CA LEU A 323 -1.26 -0.10 -19.21
C LEU A 323 -1.87 -1.52 -19.19
N PHE A 324 -3.19 -1.63 -19.00
CA PHE A 324 -3.89 -2.91 -18.98
C PHE A 324 -3.93 -3.57 -20.34
N LEU A 325 -4.13 -2.81 -21.42
CA LEU A 325 -4.08 -3.32 -22.79
C LEU A 325 -2.68 -3.86 -23.11
N ALA A 326 -1.62 -3.15 -22.72
CA ALA A 326 -0.24 -3.61 -22.92
C ALA A 326 0.05 -4.92 -22.15
N MET A 327 -0.47 -5.06 -20.93
CA MET A 327 -0.24 -6.23 -20.08
C MET A 327 -1.11 -7.45 -20.45
N HIS A 328 -2.36 -7.21 -20.83
CA HIS A 328 -3.39 -8.25 -20.91
C HIS A 328 -4.04 -8.39 -22.29
N GLY A 329 -3.72 -7.53 -23.27
CA GLY A 329 -4.33 -7.59 -24.61
C GLY A 329 -4.18 -8.93 -25.32
N LYS A 330 -3.06 -9.63 -25.11
CA LYS A 330 -2.87 -11.01 -25.61
C LYS A 330 -3.80 -12.01 -24.92
N ASN A 331 -3.81 -12.03 -23.58
CA ASN A 331 -4.67 -12.92 -22.81
C ASN A 331 -6.15 -12.66 -23.07
N TYR A 332 -6.55 -11.41 -23.27
CA TYR A 332 -7.91 -11.04 -23.63
C TYR A 332 -8.34 -11.60 -25.00
N LYS A 333 -7.44 -11.65 -25.98
CA LYS A 333 -7.73 -12.22 -27.30
C LYS A 333 -7.74 -13.75 -27.28
N GLU A 334 -6.82 -14.37 -26.55
CA GLU A 334 -6.60 -15.81 -26.61
C GLU A 334 -7.43 -16.59 -25.58
N ARG A 335 -7.64 -16.03 -24.39
CA ARG A 335 -8.27 -16.68 -23.23
C ARG A 335 -9.06 -15.68 -22.34
N PRO A 336 -10.02 -14.92 -22.87
CA PRO A 336 -10.77 -13.92 -22.11
C PRO A 336 -11.56 -14.49 -20.92
N GLU A 337 -11.94 -15.77 -20.97
CA GLU A 337 -12.60 -16.50 -19.90
C GLU A 337 -11.73 -16.62 -18.64
N MET A 338 -10.40 -16.56 -18.80
CA MET A 338 -9.42 -16.64 -17.73
C MET A 338 -9.06 -15.28 -17.10
N LEU A 339 -9.71 -14.19 -17.54
CA LEU A 339 -9.50 -12.83 -17.01
C LEU A 339 -10.75 -12.32 -16.30
N GLY A 340 -10.60 -11.73 -15.12
CA GLY A 340 -11.74 -11.23 -14.35
C GLY A 340 -12.38 -9.99 -14.96
N PRO A 341 -13.59 -9.63 -14.47
CA PRO A 341 -14.39 -8.56 -15.04
C PRO A 341 -13.65 -7.22 -15.07
N ASN A 342 -12.89 -6.89 -14.02
CA ASN A 342 -12.13 -5.64 -13.98
C ASN A 342 -10.99 -5.63 -15.01
N VAL A 343 -10.26 -6.74 -15.19
CA VAL A 343 -9.16 -6.82 -16.15
C VAL A 343 -9.71 -6.72 -17.57
N ARG A 344 -10.78 -7.46 -17.88
CA ARG A 344 -11.47 -7.38 -19.18
C ARG A 344 -11.97 -5.97 -19.46
N ALA A 345 -12.65 -5.34 -18.50
CA ALA A 345 -13.18 -3.99 -18.67
C ALA A 345 -12.09 -2.95 -18.99
N ASN A 346 -10.91 -3.00 -18.34
CA ASN A 346 -9.81 -2.07 -18.68
C ASN A 346 -9.27 -2.33 -20.10
N VAL A 347 -9.18 -3.60 -20.54
CA VAL A 347 -8.71 -3.93 -21.89
C VAL A 347 -9.72 -3.47 -22.95
N GLU A 348 -11.00 -3.71 -22.71
CA GLU A 348 -12.12 -3.26 -23.56
C GLU A 348 -12.15 -1.73 -23.67
N GLU A 349 -11.99 -1.04 -22.55
CA GLU A 349 -11.87 0.42 -22.50
C GLU A 349 -10.67 0.89 -23.33
N GLY A 350 -9.50 0.25 -23.17
CA GLY A 350 -8.29 0.57 -23.92
C GLY A 350 -8.43 0.36 -25.43
N LEU A 351 -9.17 -0.67 -25.85
CA LEU A 351 -9.49 -0.92 -27.26
C LEU A 351 -10.48 0.09 -27.85
N SER A 352 -11.25 0.78 -27.01
CA SER A 352 -12.21 1.81 -27.43
C SER A 352 -11.57 3.19 -27.64
N TYR A 353 -10.43 3.44 -27.00
CA TYR A 353 -9.72 4.72 -27.12
C TYR A 353 -8.93 4.83 -28.42
N THR A 354 -8.88 6.04 -28.95
CA THR A 354 -8.06 6.38 -30.12
C THR A 354 -6.66 6.85 -29.68
N LEU A 355 -5.72 6.92 -30.63
CA LEU A 355 -4.43 7.58 -30.38
C LEU A 355 -4.59 9.06 -29.97
N GLU A 356 -5.67 9.71 -30.41
CA GLU A 356 -5.97 11.09 -30.01
C GLU A 356 -6.39 11.18 -28.53
N ASP A 357 -7.16 10.21 -28.03
CA ASP A 357 -7.50 10.10 -26.61
C ASP A 357 -6.25 9.94 -25.75
N HIS A 358 -5.34 9.06 -26.14
CA HIS A 358 -4.05 8.90 -25.48
C HIS A 358 -3.25 10.20 -25.47
N ALA A 359 -3.13 10.88 -26.62
CA ALA A 359 -2.39 12.14 -26.71
C ALA A 359 -3.00 13.23 -25.80
N ARG A 360 -4.34 13.33 -25.74
CA ARG A 360 -5.04 14.23 -24.81
C ARG A 360 -4.81 13.85 -23.34
N ALA A 361 -4.85 12.57 -23.00
CA ALA A 361 -4.62 12.10 -21.64
C ALA A 361 -3.17 12.37 -21.19
N ALA A 362 -2.18 12.09 -22.03
CA ALA A 362 -0.76 12.35 -21.73
C ALA A 362 -0.44 13.84 -21.59
N THR A 363 -1.03 14.69 -22.44
CA THR A 363 -0.88 16.15 -22.31
C THR A 363 -1.60 16.70 -21.08
N THR A 364 -2.77 16.15 -20.73
CA THR A 364 -3.49 16.47 -19.48
C THR A 364 -2.68 16.05 -18.26
N GLN A 365 -2.08 14.85 -18.26
CA GLN A 365 -1.19 14.41 -17.19
C GLN A 365 0.00 15.36 -17.01
N THR A 366 0.60 15.83 -18.11
CA THR A 366 1.68 16.82 -18.06
C THR A 366 1.23 18.15 -17.46
N ARG A 367 0.03 18.63 -17.81
CA ARG A 367 -0.58 19.83 -17.20
C ARG A 367 -0.77 19.65 -15.70
N ILE A 368 -1.34 18.52 -15.26
CA ILE A 368 -1.54 18.20 -13.84
C ILE A 368 -0.19 18.18 -13.11
N TYR A 369 0.82 17.50 -13.67
CA TYR A 369 2.16 17.50 -13.09
C TYR A 369 2.70 18.93 -12.86
N ARG A 370 2.61 19.81 -13.86
CA ARG A 370 3.05 21.21 -13.74
C ARG A 370 2.24 22.00 -12.70
N ALA A 371 0.95 21.73 -12.59
CA ALA A 371 0.09 22.34 -11.58
C ALA A 371 0.53 21.94 -10.16
N TYR A 372 0.88 20.67 -9.93
CA TYR A 372 1.46 20.22 -8.67
C TYR A 372 2.81 20.90 -8.37
N GLN A 373 3.69 21.03 -9.36
CA GLN A 373 4.97 21.74 -9.16
C GLN A 373 4.76 23.19 -8.71
N SER A 374 3.88 23.92 -9.41
CA SER A 374 3.55 25.32 -9.08
C SER A 374 2.86 25.43 -7.71
N PHE A 375 2.04 24.44 -7.36
CA PHE A 375 1.35 24.38 -6.08
C PHE A 375 2.33 24.27 -4.90
N PHE A 376 3.35 23.41 -5.01
CA PHE A 376 4.37 23.21 -3.97
C PHE A 376 5.41 24.33 -3.87
N GLU A 377 5.40 25.34 -4.74
CA GLU A 377 6.14 26.59 -4.51
C GLU A 377 5.57 27.35 -3.29
N ASN A 378 4.26 27.24 -3.09
CA ASN A 378 3.50 28.01 -2.10
C ASN A 378 2.98 27.19 -0.91
N HIS A 379 3.24 25.87 -0.90
CA HIS A 379 2.81 24.95 0.15
C HIS A 379 3.89 23.90 0.38
N ASP A 380 4.01 23.40 1.60
CA ASP A 380 5.05 22.42 1.94
C ASP A 380 4.46 20.99 2.01
N VAL A 381 3.16 20.89 2.28
CA VAL A 381 2.43 19.63 2.41
C VAL A 381 0.96 19.82 2.04
N LEU A 382 0.38 18.80 1.40
CA LEU A 382 -1.05 18.72 1.11
C LEU A 382 -1.64 17.51 1.82
N VAL A 383 -2.78 17.68 2.48
CA VAL A 383 -3.54 16.57 3.07
C VAL A 383 -4.93 16.41 2.47
N SER A 384 -5.40 15.16 2.42
CA SER A 384 -6.75 14.79 2.03
C SER A 384 -7.22 13.59 2.86
N PRO A 385 -8.51 13.22 2.82
CA PRO A 385 -8.88 11.86 3.19
C PRO A 385 -8.10 10.87 2.33
N THR A 386 -7.77 9.70 2.87
CA THR A 386 -7.11 8.64 2.09
C THR A 386 -8.03 8.05 1.04
N ILE A 387 -9.32 7.90 1.38
CA ILE A 387 -10.31 7.17 0.58
C ILE A 387 -11.68 7.84 0.71
N THR A 388 -12.52 7.68 -0.30
CA THR A 388 -13.71 8.52 -0.47
C THR A 388 -14.92 8.11 0.36
N LEU A 389 -14.88 6.92 0.97
CA LEU A 389 -16.03 6.28 1.60
C LEU A 389 -15.61 5.40 2.77
N SER A 390 -16.58 5.04 3.62
CA SER A 390 -16.40 4.03 4.68
C SER A 390 -16.50 2.59 4.11
N PRO A 391 -15.79 1.59 4.65
CA PRO A 391 -15.79 0.23 4.09
C PRO A 391 -17.19 -0.36 3.83
N ARG A 392 -17.43 -0.80 2.59
CA ARG A 392 -18.66 -1.50 2.14
C ARG A 392 -18.49 -3.02 2.20
N PRO A 393 -19.56 -3.83 2.07
CA PRO A 393 -19.45 -5.29 2.04
C PRO A 393 -18.43 -5.77 1.00
N TRP A 394 -17.56 -6.73 1.33
CA TRP A 394 -16.55 -7.19 0.36
C TRP A 394 -17.16 -7.95 -0.83
N SER A 395 -18.43 -8.36 -0.73
CA SER A 395 -19.16 -9.01 -1.82
C SER A 395 -19.49 -8.05 -2.97
N GLU A 396 -19.58 -6.76 -2.68
CA GLU A 396 -19.71 -5.69 -3.67
C GLU A 396 -18.38 -5.52 -4.44
N VAL A 397 -18.40 -5.57 -5.77
CA VAL A 397 -17.16 -5.46 -6.57
C VAL A 397 -16.54 -4.07 -6.41
N TYR A 398 -17.39 -3.05 -6.42
CA TYR A 398 -17.07 -1.64 -6.21
C TYR A 398 -18.37 -0.88 -5.89
N PRO A 399 -18.30 0.27 -5.18
CA PRO A 399 -19.45 1.15 -4.93
C PRO A 399 -20.10 1.63 -6.23
N ALA A 400 -21.33 1.21 -6.50
CA ALA A 400 -22.07 1.66 -7.69
C ALA A 400 -22.44 3.15 -7.63
N GLU A 401 -22.60 3.70 -6.43
CA GLU A 401 -22.85 5.12 -6.19
C GLU A 401 -22.15 5.61 -4.91
N ILE A 402 -21.98 6.92 -4.81
CA ILE A 402 -21.51 7.63 -3.61
C ILE A 402 -22.50 8.76 -3.35
N ASP A 403 -23.16 8.72 -2.18
CA ASP A 403 -24.24 9.64 -1.79
C ASP A 403 -25.33 9.80 -2.87
N GLY A 404 -25.78 8.70 -3.48
CA GLY A 404 -26.82 8.71 -4.52
C GLY A 404 -26.33 9.09 -5.92
N VAL A 405 -25.03 9.36 -6.10
CA VAL A 405 -24.43 9.71 -7.41
C VAL A 405 -23.68 8.51 -7.98
N PRO A 406 -24.04 8.02 -9.18
CA PRO A 406 -23.38 6.89 -9.80
C PRO A 406 -21.87 7.09 -9.98
N THR A 407 -21.09 6.05 -9.72
CA THR A 407 -19.67 6.02 -10.06
C THR A 407 -19.48 5.83 -11.57
N LYS A 408 -18.47 6.47 -12.15
CA LYS A 408 -18.21 6.42 -13.60
C LYS A 408 -17.49 5.15 -14.04
N SER A 409 -16.72 4.55 -13.13
CA SER A 409 -15.93 3.34 -13.36
C SER A 409 -15.74 2.62 -12.02
N TYR A 410 -15.32 1.36 -12.09
CA TYR A 410 -15.10 0.54 -10.88
C TYR A 410 -14.00 1.09 -9.94
N PHE A 411 -13.15 2.00 -10.42
CA PHE A 411 -12.09 2.63 -9.66
C PHE A 411 -12.37 4.10 -9.30
N HIS A 412 -13.49 4.71 -9.74
CA HIS A 412 -13.78 6.14 -9.53
C HIS A 412 -13.77 6.55 -8.04
N TRP A 413 -14.17 5.65 -7.15
CA TRP A 413 -14.11 5.83 -5.70
C TRP A 413 -12.67 5.85 -5.12
N LEU A 414 -11.65 5.61 -5.94
CA LEU A 414 -10.24 5.71 -5.57
C LEU A 414 -9.62 7.07 -5.97
N ALA A 415 -10.44 8.03 -6.41
CA ALA A 415 -10.02 9.29 -7.01
C ALA A 415 -9.05 10.13 -6.20
N LEU A 416 -9.22 10.17 -4.87
CA LEU A 416 -8.29 10.87 -3.97
C LEU A 416 -6.85 10.37 -4.12
N ALA A 417 -6.69 9.07 -4.38
CA ALA A 417 -5.38 8.47 -4.51
C ALA A 417 -4.80 8.68 -5.92
N TYR A 418 -5.59 8.51 -6.98
CA TYR A 418 -5.07 8.67 -8.34
C TYR A 418 -4.92 10.12 -8.80
N ALA A 419 -5.56 11.09 -8.12
CA ALA A 419 -5.25 12.51 -8.23
C ALA A 419 -3.75 12.78 -8.02
N VAL A 420 -3.15 12.08 -7.05
CA VAL A 420 -1.73 12.19 -6.70
C VAL A 420 -0.86 11.27 -7.56
N THR A 421 -1.35 10.07 -7.88
CA THR A 421 -0.63 9.12 -8.75
C THR A 421 -0.26 9.75 -10.08
N LEU A 422 -1.21 10.44 -10.75
CA LEU A 422 -1.00 11.02 -12.08
C LEU A 422 0.21 11.96 -12.11
N ALA A 423 0.35 12.80 -11.09
CA ALA A 423 1.46 13.73 -10.95
C ALA A 423 2.75 13.05 -10.47
N GLY A 424 2.68 11.83 -9.93
CA GLY A 424 3.86 11.06 -9.53
C GLY A 424 4.53 11.54 -8.24
N HIS A 425 3.78 12.21 -7.37
CA HIS A 425 4.25 12.69 -6.08
C HIS A 425 4.24 11.56 -5.02
N PRO A 426 5.11 11.64 -4.00
CA PRO A 426 5.08 10.73 -2.86
C PRO A 426 3.87 11.03 -1.98
N ALA A 427 3.21 9.98 -1.51
CA ALA A 427 2.05 10.09 -0.63
C ALA A 427 2.01 8.95 0.38
N ILE A 428 1.73 9.28 1.63
CA ILE A 428 1.56 8.31 2.72
C ILE A 428 0.16 8.39 3.29
N SER A 429 -0.45 7.25 3.57
CA SER A 429 -1.64 7.17 4.41
C SER A 429 -1.23 6.79 5.82
N ILE A 430 -1.65 7.56 6.81
CA ILE A 430 -1.55 7.21 8.24
C ILE A 430 -2.95 7.11 8.86
N PRO A 431 -3.16 6.29 9.90
CA PRO A 431 -4.41 6.31 10.64
C PRO A 431 -4.53 7.61 11.44
N LEU A 432 -5.72 8.20 11.47
CA LEU A 432 -6.05 9.35 12.32
C LEU A 432 -7.44 9.17 12.93
N GLY A 433 -7.51 8.17 13.81
CA GLY A 433 -8.73 7.78 14.51
C GLY A 433 -9.70 6.92 13.69
N ARG A 434 -10.99 7.09 13.99
CA ARG A 434 -12.11 6.37 13.38
C ARG A 434 -13.05 7.32 12.62
N ASP A 435 -13.83 6.78 11.68
CA ASP A 435 -14.94 7.46 11.02
C ASP A 435 -16.23 7.40 11.85
N GLU A 436 -17.32 7.98 11.34
CA GLU A 436 -18.64 7.98 11.99
C GLU A 436 -19.24 6.56 12.14
N ALA A 437 -18.77 5.57 11.37
CA ALA A 437 -19.16 4.16 11.48
C ALA A 437 -18.28 3.37 12.45
N GLY A 438 -17.31 4.02 13.10
CA GLY A 438 -16.36 3.39 14.01
C GLY A 438 -15.25 2.60 13.31
N LEU A 439 -15.12 2.69 11.99
CA LEU A 439 -14.07 2.06 11.19
C LEU A 439 -12.85 3.00 11.08
N PRO A 440 -11.65 2.52 10.74
CA PRO A 440 -10.47 3.38 10.67
C PRO A 440 -10.62 4.53 9.66
N PHE A 441 -10.17 5.72 10.04
CA PHE A 441 -10.06 6.87 9.15
C PHE A 441 -8.59 7.09 8.76
N GLY A 442 -8.32 7.18 7.45
CA GLY A 442 -6.99 7.44 6.92
C GLY A 442 -6.79 8.89 6.49
N LEU A 443 -5.66 9.48 6.90
CA LEU A 443 -5.18 10.76 6.41
C LEU A 443 -4.11 10.52 5.34
N GLN A 444 -4.34 11.00 4.11
CA GLN A 444 -3.33 11.03 3.07
C GLN A 444 -2.51 12.32 3.19
N ILE A 445 -1.19 12.17 3.21
CA ILE A 445 -0.21 13.26 3.28
C ILE A 445 0.64 13.21 2.02
N VAL A 446 0.66 14.30 1.26
CA VAL A 446 1.34 14.42 -0.04
C VAL A 446 2.41 15.50 0.06
N GLY A 447 3.61 15.19 -0.45
CA GLY A 447 4.72 16.13 -0.50
C GLY A 447 5.20 16.41 -1.93
N PRO A 448 6.19 17.30 -2.08
CA PRO A 448 6.81 17.56 -3.38
C PRO A 448 7.49 16.30 -3.92
N ARG A 449 7.55 16.16 -5.25
CA ARG A 449 8.19 15.02 -5.90
C ARG A 449 9.66 14.90 -5.51
N GLY A 450 10.10 13.69 -5.13
CA GLY A 450 11.44 13.44 -4.56
C GLY A 450 11.58 13.83 -3.07
N GLY A 451 10.51 14.38 -2.48
CA GLY A 451 10.39 14.75 -1.06
C GLY A 451 9.93 13.61 -0.16
N ASP A 452 10.06 12.35 -0.58
CA ASP A 452 9.62 11.16 0.17
C ASP A 452 10.08 11.15 1.64
N ALA A 453 11.31 11.61 1.92
CA ALA A 453 11.87 11.62 3.28
C ALA A 453 11.22 12.72 4.14
N VAL A 454 10.85 13.83 3.49
CA VAL A 454 10.09 14.93 4.12
C VAL A 454 8.68 14.45 4.43
N VAL A 455 8.04 13.73 3.51
CA VAL A 455 6.70 13.14 3.74
C VAL A 455 6.73 12.18 4.94
N LEU A 456 7.74 11.30 5.02
CA LEU A 456 7.93 10.41 6.17
C LEU A 456 8.17 11.20 7.48
N ALA A 457 8.98 12.25 7.44
CA ALA A 457 9.24 13.11 8.59
C ALA A 457 7.98 13.82 9.11
N ILE A 458 7.15 14.36 8.21
CA ILE A 458 5.88 15.00 8.56
C ILE A 458 4.91 13.97 9.14
N ALA A 459 4.78 12.82 8.49
CA ALA A 459 3.91 11.75 8.96
C ALA A 459 4.33 11.22 10.34
N ALA A 460 5.63 11.07 10.60
CA ALA A 460 6.14 10.67 11.90
C ALA A 460 5.83 11.72 12.99
N SER A 461 5.96 13.02 12.68
CA SER A 461 5.58 14.08 13.60
C SER A 461 4.08 14.08 13.92
N LEU A 462 3.22 13.84 12.92
CA LEU A 462 1.78 13.74 13.12
C LEU A 462 1.38 12.48 13.89
N GLU A 463 1.96 11.33 13.56
CA GLU A 463 1.77 10.07 14.29
C GLU A 463 2.13 10.23 15.78
N ALA A 464 3.27 10.88 16.08
CA ALA A 464 3.69 11.15 17.44
C ALA A 464 2.77 12.16 18.16
N ALA A 465 2.29 13.20 17.47
CA ALA A 465 1.43 14.22 18.07
C ALA A 465 0.08 13.69 18.55
N PHE A 466 -0.41 12.60 17.94
CA PHE A 466 -1.71 11.99 18.26
C PHE A 466 -1.61 10.58 18.85
N ALA A 467 -0.41 10.12 19.22
CA ALA A 467 -0.19 8.76 19.73
C ALA A 467 -1.02 8.48 21.02
N ASP A 468 -1.11 9.48 21.90
CA ASP A 468 -1.82 9.39 23.18
C ASP A 468 -3.25 9.95 23.14
N ASP A 469 -3.71 10.43 21.97
CA ASP A 469 -5.07 10.94 21.80
C ASP A 469 -6.05 9.78 21.62
N ALA A 470 -6.96 9.57 22.57
CA ALA A 470 -7.89 8.43 22.54
C ALA A 470 -8.84 8.40 21.33
N GLN A 471 -9.06 9.53 20.65
CA GLN A 471 -9.91 9.62 19.46
C GLN A 471 -9.12 9.53 18.16
N LEU A 472 -7.87 10.01 18.15
CA LEU A 472 -7.05 10.16 16.95
C LEU A 472 -5.91 9.15 16.83
N CYS A 473 -5.61 8.42 17.91
CA CYS A 473 -4.62 7.36 17.88
C CYS A 473 -5.03 6.25 16.91
N ARG A 474 -4.04 5.42 16.57
CA ARG A 474 -4.25 4.30 15.65
C ARG A 474 -5.31 3.34 16.21
N PRO A 475 -6.42 3.08 15.49
CA PRO A 475 -7.37 2.06 15.89
C PRO A 475 -6.73 0.67 15.75
N VAL A 476 -7.00 -0.21 16.72
CA VAL A 476 -6.51 -1.60 16.75
C VAL A 476 -7.72 -2.55 16.67
N PRO A 477 -7.69 -3.60 15.84
CA PRO A 477 -8.78 -4.55 15.74
C PRO A 477 -8.90 -5.45 16.99
N ASP A 478 -10.11 -5.95 17.24
CA ASP A 478 -10.36 -6.92 18.31
C ASP A 478 -9.93 -8.33 17.87
N LEU A 479 -8.70 -8.70 18.23
CA LEU A 479 -8.12 -10.00 17.88
C LEU A 479 -8.79 -11.17 18.60
N ALA A 480 -9.36 -10.96 19.79
CA ALA A 480 -10.06 -12.02 20.51
C ALA A 480 -11.35 -12.39 19.77
N ARG A 481 -12.06 -11.39 19.26
CA ARG A 481 -13.25 -11.60 18.42
C ARG A 481 -12.89 -12.28 17.10
N LEU A 482 -11.78 -11.90 16.46
CA LEU A 482 -11.35 -12.55 15.22
C LEU A 482 -10.92 -14.01 15.44
N ALA A 483 -10.27 -14.32 16.56
CA ALA A 483 -9.79 -15.68 16.86
C ALA A 483 -10.92 -16.72 16.98
N VAL A 484 -12.14 -16.29 17.30
CA VAL A 484 -13.32 -17.16 17.43
C VAL A 484 -14.33 -16.97 16.29
N ALA A 485 -14.05 -16.07 15.35
CA ALA A 485 -14.92 -15.85 14.20
C ALA A 485 -14.86 -17.06 13.24
N PRO A 486 -15.97 -17.38 12.57
CA PRO A 486 -15.96 -18.44 11.56
C PRO A 486 -14.98 -18.08 10.43
N PRO A 487 -14.40 -19.08 9.76
CA PRO A 487 -13.56 -18.83 8.60
C PRO A 487 -14.32 -18.01 7.54
N LEU A 488 -13.67 -16.98 6.97
CA LEU A 488 -14.28 -16.14 5.95
C LEU A 488 -14.67 -16.96 4.70
N SER A 489 -13.98 -18.08 4.47
CA SER A 489 -14.30 -19.02 3.40
C SER A 489 -15.66 -19.70 3.52
N ALA A 490 -16.29 -19.66 4.70
CA ALA A 490 -17.65 -20.14 4.91
C ALA A 490 -18.71 -19.06 4.66
N ALA A 491 -18.31 -17.81 4.40
CA ALA A 491 -19.25 -16.72 4.19
C ALA A 491 -19.94 -16.82 2.81
N PRO A 492 -21.23 -16.45 2.71
CA PRO A 492 -21.94 -16.44 1.43
C PRO A 492 -21.25 -15.55 0.40
N GLY A 493 -21.08 -16.06 -0.83
CA GLY A 493 -20.45 -15.32 -1.92
C GLY A 493 -18.92 -15.24 -1.84
N PHE A 494 -18.27 -16.03 -0.96
CA PHE A 494 -16.82 -16.20 -0.95
C PHE A 494 -16.38 -16.86 -2.25
N LEU A 495 -16.07 -16.02 -3.24
CA LEU A 495 -15.81 -16.43 -4.61
C LEU A 495 -14.42 -17.02 -4.77
N ILE A 496 -14.36 -18.29 -5.13
CA ILE A 496 -13.23 -18.93 -5.77
C ILE A 496 -13.69 -19.33 -7.17
N TRP A 497 -12.89 -19.06 -8.19
CA TRP A 497 -13.12 -19.61 -9.52
C TRP A 497 -12.74 -21.08 -9.46
N GLU A 498 -13.70 -21.94 -9.81
CA GLU A 498 -13.48 -23.37 -9.98
C GLU A 498 -12.51 -23.65 -11.13
#